data_AF-A0A5K4F8S1-F1
#
_entry.id   AF-A0A5K4F8S1-F1
#
_cell.length_a   1.000
_cell.length_b   1.000
_cell.length_c   1.000
_cell.angle_alpha   90.00
_cell.angle_beta   90.00
_cell.angle_gamma   90.00
#
_symmetry.space_group_name_H-M   'P 1'
#
loop_
_entity.id
_entity.type
_entity.pdbx_description
1 polymer ?
#
loop_
_entity_poly.entity_id
_entity_poly.type
_entity_poly.pdbx_seq_one_letter_code
_entity_poly.pdbx_strand_id
1 'polypeptide(L)'
;MGFLKFSLFVMNTICLMCSLVLIGTGAYMQVKSSQYGDNLHIVWYAVPITVITIGAIVLIVSFLGCCGAIKENVYMLYLYSFLLIVLLVAELAVSIIAFVYRQEIDKGLEKSMTSAINNPTKEVTLFMDLVQSSFQCCGVKGPKDYIEGTPQSCKKERTVFNKGCVSVFAAFLKRNLIIIALVAFGVCFLQLLTAIITWFMVHQIKEYEIV
;
A
#
# COMPACT_ATOMS: atom_id res chain seq x y z
N MET A 1 20.18 13.88 -23.88
CA MET A 1 19.22 12.77 -24.05
C MET A 1 19.56 11.48 -23.31
N GLY A 2 20.74 10.86 -23.52
CA GLY A 2 21.06 9.51 -22.99
C GLY A 2 20.92 9.36 -21.47
N PHE A 3 21.42 10.31 -20.68
CA PHE A 3 21.32 10.27 -19.21
C PHE A 3 19.85 10.31 -18.70
N LEU A 4 19.01 11.16 -19.30
CA LEU A 4 17.59 11.27 -18.93
C LEU A 4 16.83 9.96 -19.21
N LYS A 5 17.04 9.38 -20.40
CA LYS A 5 16.47 8.07 -20.78
C LYS A 5 16.90 6.98 -19.82
N PHE A 6 18.20 6.90 -19.53
CA PHE A 6 18.75 5.91 -18.61
C PHE A 6 18.16 6.04 -17.20
N SER A 7 18.11 7.27 -16.65
CA SER A 7 17.52 7.52 -15.33
C SER A 7 16.04 7.14 -15.27
N LEU A 8 15.26 7.52 -16.28
CA LEU A 8 13.82 7.22 -16.34
C LEU A 8 13.58 5.70 -16.49
N PHE A 9 14.37 5.04 -17.33
CA PHE A 9 14.29 3.59 -17.54
C PHE A 9 14.61 2.83 -16.24
N VAL A 10 15.77 3.08 -15.62
CA VAL A 10 16.18 2.38 -14.39
C VAL A 10 15.16 2.54 -13.28
N MET A 11 14.67 3.76 -13.04
CA MET A 11 13.70 4.00 -11.98
C MET A 11 12.36 3.29 -12.24
N ASN A 12 11.84 3.35 -13.48
CA ASN A 12 10.59 2.64 -13.82
C ASN A 12 10.77 1.12 -13.80
N THR A 13 11.95 0.58 -14.14
CA THR A 13 12.22 -0.86 -13.99
C THR A 13 12.18 -1.30 -12.53
N ILE A 14 12.75 -0.50 -11.61
CA ILE A 14 12.68 -0.79 -10.16
C ILE A 14 11.21 -0.77 -9.70
N CYS A 15 10.44 0.27 -10.06
CA CYS A 15 9.02 0.36 -9.72
C CYS A 15 8.21 -0.81 -10.30
N LEU A 16 8.53 -1.25 -11.52
CA LEU A 16 7.91 -2.42 -12.16
C LEU A 16 8.16 -3.67 -11.31
N MET A 17 9.40 -3.93 -10.89
CA MET A 17 9.70 -5.09 -10.03
C MET A 17 8.98 -5.01 -8.69
N CYS A 18 8.96 -3.83 -8.04
CA CYS A 18 8.19 -3.62 -6.80
C CYS A 18 6.70 -3.90 -6.99
N SER A 19 6.11 -3.49 -8.13
CA SER A 19 4.69 -3.70 -8.42
C SER A 19 4.33 -5.18 -8.58
N LEU A 20 5.21 -5.99 -9.18
CA LEU A 20 5.01 -7.44 -9.27
C LEU A 20 5.03 -8.11 -7.89
N VAL A 21 5.89 -7.64 -6.98
CA VAL A 21 5.93 -8.12 -5.59
C VAL A 21 4.64 -7.74 -4.84
N LEU A 22 4.14 -6.51 -5.01
CA LEU A 22 2.87 -6.09 -4.41
C LEU A 22 1.69 -6.94 -4.91
N ILE A 23 1.60 -7.16 -6.22
CA ILE A 23 0.54 -8.01 -6.79
C ILE A 23 0.68 -9.46 -6.29
N GLY A 24 1.89 -10.02 -6.28
CA GLY A 24 2.13 -11.37 -5.82
C GLY A 24 1.79 -11.57 -4.34
N THR A 25 2.16 -10.61 -3.48
CA THR A 25 1.83 -10.65 -2.04
C THR A 25 0.33 -10.47 -1.79
N GLY A 26 -0.32 -9.54 -2.49
CA GLY A 26 -1.77 -9.35 -2.41
C GLY A 26 -2.55 -10.57 -2.91
N ALA A 27 -2.14 -11.17 -4.04
CA ALA A 27 -2.74 -12.39 -4.56
C ALA A 27 -2.55 -13.58 -3.61
N TYR A 28 -1.38 -13.71 -2.99
CA TYR A 28 -1.13 -14.73 -1.97
C TYR A 28 -2.09 -14.57 -0.78
N MET A 29 -2.27 -13.33 -0.28
CA MET A 29 -3.24 -13.04 0.79
C MET A 29 -4.67 -13.36 0.34
N GLN A 30 -5.05 -12.99 -0.88
CA GLN A 30 -6.40 -13.21 -1.41
C GLN A 30 -6.73 -14.70 -1.59
N VAL A 31 -5.81 -15.52 -2.12
CA VAL A 31 -6.04 -16.98 -2.30
C VAL A 31 -6.22 -17.66 -0.95
N LYS A 32 -5.44 -17.25 0.07
CA LYS A 32 -5.64 -17.71 1.44
C LYS A 32 -6.99 -17.27 2.03
N SER A 33 -7.58 -16.19 1.50
CA SER A 33 -8.89 -15.64 1.87
C SER A 33 -10.04 -15.99 0.92
N SER A 34 -9.86 -16.80 -0.13
CA SER A 34 -10.96 -17.16 -1.04
C SER A 34 -11.46 -18.59 -0.83
N GLN A 35 -10.72 -19.40 -0.08
CA GLN A 35 -11.01 -20.82 0.11
C GLN A 35 -12.11 -21.10 1.14
N TYR A 36 -12.64 -20.10 1.86
CA TYR A 36 -13.47 -20.36 3.05
C TYR A 36 -14.78 -19.52 3.21
N GLY A 37 -15.28 -18.83 2.16
CA GLY A 37 -16.72 -18.52 1.98
C GLY A 37 -17.14 -17.04 1.94
N ASP A 38 -18.29 -16.77 1.32
CA ASP A 38 -18.77 -15.43 0.88
C ASP A 38 -19.32 -14.48 1.97
N ASN A 39 -19.49 -14.94 3.22
CA ASN A 39 -20.19 -14.16 4.27
C ASN A 39 -19.29 -13.17 5.04
N LEU A 40 -18.21 -12.67 4.43
CA LEU A 40 -17.21 -11.85 5.10
C LEU A 40 -17.59 -10.35 5.15
N HIS A 41 -17.24 -9.66 6.24
CA HIS A 41 -17.30 -8.20 6.29
C HIS A 41 -16.28 -7.58 5.30
N ILE A 42 -16.77 -6.63 4.49
CA ILE A 42 -16.07 -5.92 3.39
C ILE A 42 -14.63 -5.49 3.73
N VAL A 43 -14.34 -5.16 4.99
CA VAL A 43 -13.01 -4.66 5.41
C VAL A 43 -11.90 -5.70 5.29
N TRP A 44 -12.18 -6.99 5.47
CA TRP A 44 -11.15 -8.04 5.43
C TRP A 44 -10.69 -8.37 4.02
N TYR A 45 -11.60 -8.33 3.05
CA TYR A 45 -11.25 -8.34 1.64
C TYR A 45 -10.58 -7.03 1.20
N ALA A 46 -10.87 -5.91 1.87
CA ALA A 46 -10.34 -4.62 1.45
C ALA A 46 -8.81 -4.56 1.49
N VAL A 47 -8.14 -5.22 2.44
CA VAL A 47 -6.67 -5.19 2.55
C VAL A 47 -5.97 -5.82 1.33
N PRO A 48 -6.17 -7.13 1.01
CA PRO A 48 -5.53 -7.75 -0.14
C PRO A 48 -5.94 -7.09 -1.46
N ILE A 49 -7.22 -6.72 -1.61
CA ILE A 49 -7.70 -6.01 -2.80
C ILE A 49 -6.96 -4.68 -2.96
N THR A 50 -6.82 -3.88 -1.90
CA THR A 50 -6.12 -2.58 -1.95
C THR A 50 -4.66 -2.76 -2.36
N VAL A 51 -3.97 -3.77 -1.81
CA VAL A 51 -2.57 -4.07 -2.17
C VAL A 51 -2.44 -4.45 -3.66
N ILE A 52 -3.34 -5.29 -4.17
CA ILE A 52 -3.38 -5.68 -5.59
C ILE A 52 -3.67 -4.47 -6.47
N THR A 53 -4.65 -3.63 -6.11
CA THR A 53 -5.03 -2.43 -6.86
C THR A 53 -3.88 -1.44 -6.96
N ILE A 54 -3.21 -1.15 -5.83
CA ILE A 54 -2.01 -0.28 -5.83
C ILE A 54 -0.92 -0.88 -6.72
N GLY A 55 -0.64 -2.17 -6.57
CA GLY A 55 0.34 -2.87 -7.41
C GLY A 55 0.02 -2.79 -8.91
N ALA A 56 -1.24 -3.00 -9.30
CA ALA A 56 -1.68 -2.92 -10.69
C ALA A 56 -1.53 -1.51 -11.29
N ILE A 57 -1.90 -0.48 -10.52
CA ILE A 57 -1.73 0.92 -10.94
C ILE A 57 -0.24 1.23 -11.19
N VAL A 58 0.62 0.87 -10.24
CA VAL A 58 2.08 1.09 -10.37
C VAL A 58 2.66 0.29 -11.53
N LEU A 59 2.19 -0.94 -11.76
CA LEU A 59 2.63 -1.77 -12.88
C LEU A 59 2.34 -1.11 -14.23
N ILE A 60 1.11 -0.62 -14.43
CA ILE A 60 0.69 0.04 -15.67
C ILE A 60 1.52 1.30 -15.92
N VAL A 61 1.64 2.16 -14.90
CA VAL A 61 2.39 3.42 -15.01
C VAL A 61 3.88 3.14 -15.29
N SER A 62 4.48 2.19 -14.59
CA SER A 62 5.90 1.83 -14.77
C SER A 62 6.15 1.22 -16.15
N PHE A 63 5.23 0.40 -16.66
CA PHE A 63 5.32 -0.17 -18.01
C PHE A 63 5.26 0.91 -19.08
N LEU A 64 4.34 1.88 -18.96
CA LEU A 64 4.24 3.01 -19.87
C LEU A 64 5.52 3.87 -19.85
N GLY A 65 6.06 4.17 -18.67
CA GLY A 65 7.31 4.91 -18.53
C GLY A 65 8.50 4.20 -19.18
N CYS A 66 8.62 2.90 -18.96
CA CYS A 66 9.66 2.05 -19.56
C CYS A 66 9.56 1.98 -21.09
N CYS A 67 8.39 1.61 -21.62
CA CYS A 67 8.15 1.52 -23.06
C CYS A 67 8.24 2.88 -23.76
N GLY A 68 7.73 3.95 -23.13
CA GLY A 68 7.83 5.31 -23.65
C GLY A 68 9.28 5.79 -23.76
N ALA A 69 10.13 5.43 -22.78
CA ALA A 69 11.56 5.76 -22.80
C ALA A 69 12.34 4.99 -23.87
N ILE A 70 12.07 3.69 -24.05
CA ILE A 70 12.75 2.85 -25.06
C ILE A 70 12.32 3.25 -26.48
N LYS A 71 11.01 3.41 -26.71
CA LYS A 71 10.46 3.67 -28.04
C LYS A 71 10.53 5.14 -28.45
N GLU A 72 10.91 6.01 -27.52
CA GLU A 72 10.90 7.47 -27.71
C GLU A 72 9.53 7.98 -28.18
N ASN A 73 8.46 7.29 -27.78
CA ASN A 73 7.11 7.61 -28.22
C ASN A 73 6.53 8.72 -27.34
N VAL A 74 6.46 9.92 -27.89
CA VAL A 74 5.94 11.13 -27.24
C VAL A 74 4.54 10.95 -26.67
N TYR A 75 3.63 10.24 -27.37
CA TYR A 75 2.28 10.01 -26.88
C TYR A 75 2.24 9.11 -25.64
N MET A 76 3.09 8.08 -25.58
CA MET A 76 3.20 7.22 -24.39
C MET A 76 3.75 7.99 -23.20
N LEU A 77 4.71 8.89 -23.44
CA LEU A 77 5.30 9.74 -22.41
C LEU A 77 4.32 10.80 -21.89
N TYR A 78 3.47 11.34 -22.76
CA TYR A 78 2.37 12.22 -22.32
C TYR A 78 1.37 11.48 -21.44
N LEU A 79 0.96 10.27 -21.83
CA LEU A 79 0.05 9.46 -21.00
C LEU A 79 0.69 9.11 -19.66
N TYR A 80 1.97 8.73 -19.66
CA TYR A 80 2.72 8.47 -18.43
C TYR A 80 2.77 9.70 -17.50
N SER A 81 3.14 10.87 -18.04
CA SER A 81 3.20 12.12 -17.26
C SER A 81 1.82 12.54 -16.71
N PHE A 82 0.77 12.39 -17.52
CA PHE A 82 -0.61 12.64 -17.08
C PHE A 82 -1.01 11.73 -15.91
N LEU A 83 -0.73 10.42 -16.01
CA LEU A 83 -1.02 9.48 -14.92
C LEU A 83 -0.23 9.77 -13.65
N LEU A 84 1.04 10.18 -13.76
CA LEU A 84 1.83 10.61 -12.59
C LEU A 84 1.19 11.80 -11.87
N ILE A 85 0.69 12.79 -12.62
CA ILE A 85 0.01 13.96 -12.02
C ILE A 85 -1.29 13.54 -11.33
N VAL A 86 -2.06 12.62 -11.93
CA VAL A 86 -3.27 12.07 -11.30
C VAL A 86 -2.93 11.34 -9.99
N LEU A 87 -1.88 10.52 -9.99
CA LEU A 87 -1.43 9.82 -8.77
C LEU A 87 -0.93 10.79 -7.70
N LEU A 88 -0.20 11.84 -8.09
CA LEU A 88 0.24 12.89 -7.15
C LEU A 88 -0.96 13.55 -6.47
N VAL A 89 -2.00 13.93 -7.23
CA VAL A 89 -3.22 14.52 -6.67
C VAL A 89 -3.95 13.53 -5.75
N ALA A 90 -4.03 12.26 -6.15
CA ALA A 90 -4.65 11.21 -5.35
C ALA A 90 -3.90 10.98 -4.02
N GLU A 91 -2.57 10.94 -4.03
CA GLU A 91 -1.73 10.78 -2.83
C GLU A 91 -1.87 11.95 -1.86
N LEU A 92 -1.89 13.18 -2.38
CA LEU A 92 -2.14 14.37 -1.57
C LEU A 92 -3.54 14.34 -0.95
N ALA A 93 -4.57 13.96 -1.72
CA ALA A 93 -5.93 13.82 -1.22
C ALA A 93 -6.03 12.76 -0.12
N VAL A 94 -5.46 11.57 -0.32
CA VAL A 94 -5.42 10.50 0.69
C VAL A 94 -4.69 10.95 1.95
N SER A 95 -3.56 11.65 1.81
CA SER A 95 -2.78 12.16 2.94
C SER A 95 -3.57 13.19 3.77
N ILE A 96 -4.26 14.12 3.10
CA ILE A 96 -5.11 15.12 3.77
C ILE A 96 -6.28 14.42 4.48
N ILE A 97 -6.98 13.50 3.81
CA ILE A 97 -8.10 12.75 4.38
C ILE A 97 -7.64 11.94 5.60
N ALA A 98 -6.51 11.25 5.52
CA ALA A 98 -5.95 10.47 6.62
C ALA A 98 -5.63 11.35 7.84
N PHE A 99 -5.11 12.56 7.61
CA PHE A 99 -4.81 13.52 8.67
C PHE A 99 -6.07 14.09 9.35
N VAL A 100 -7.04 14.52 8.54
CA VAL A 100 -8.31 15.12 9.00
C VAL A 100 -9.16 14.09 9.74
N TYR A 101 -9.31 12.89 9.18
CA TYR A 101 -10.19 11.84 9.71
C TYR A 101 -9.46 10.80 10.58
N ARG A 102 -8.27 11.10 11.11
CA ARG A 102 -7.46 10.15 11.90
C ARG A 102 -8.22 9.47 13.04
N GLN A 103 -9.08 10.20 13.76
CA GLN A 103 -9.86 9.64 14.87
C GLN A 103 -10.93 8.66 14.39
N GLU A 104 -11.48 8.89 13.19
CA GLU A 104 -12.50 8.02 12.61
C GLU A 104 -11.86 6.75 12.04
N ILE A 105 -10.62 6.83 11.54
CA ILE A 105 -9.81 5.67 11.15
C ILE A 105 -9.54 4.78 12.37
N ASP A 106 -9.15 5.35 13.52
CA ASP A 106 -8.91 4.58 14.76
C ASP A 106 -10.19 3.83 15.21
N LYS A 107 -11.35 4.49 15.18
CA LYS A 107 -12.64 3.85 15.49
C LYS A 107 -13.04 2.80 14.47
N GLY A 108 -12.81 3.07 13.19
CA GLY A 108 -13.08 2.12 12.10
C GLY A 108 -12.26 0.84 12.25
N LEU A 109 -10.98 0.98 12.63
CA LEU A 109 -10.10 -0.15 12.93
C LEU A 109 -10.59 -0.95 14.14
N GLU A 110 -10.97 -0.27 15.24
CA GLU A 110 -11.54 -0.91 16.42
C GLU A 110 -12.79 -1.72 16.08
N LYS A 111 -13.72 -1.11 15.33
CA LYS A 111 -14.95 -1.77 14.89
C LYS A 111 -14.67 -2.99 14.01
N SER A 112 -13.74 -2.88 13.06
CA SER A 112 -13.39 -4.00 12.16
C SER A 112 -12.75 -5.16 12.91
N MET A 113 -11.81 -4.88 13.82
CA MET A 113 -11.16 -5.92 14.63
C MET A 113 -12.15 -6.55 15.63
N THR A 114 -13.06 -5.77 16.20
CA THR A 114 -14.11 -6.30 17.08
C THR A 114 -15.04 -7.23 16.32
N SER A 115 -15.44 -6.83 15.10
CA SER A 115 -16.23 -7.68 14.21
C SER A 115 -15.51 -8.97 13.84
N ALA A 116 -14.17 -8.96 13.75
CA ALA A 116 -13.39 -10.15 13.47
C ALA A 116 -13.36 -11.17 14.60
N ILE A 117 -13.27 -10.70 15.85
CA ILE A 117 -13.31 -11.58 17.02
C ILE A 117 -14.71 -12.15 17.20
N ASN A 118 -15.75 -11.35 16.97
CA ASN A 118 -17.14 -11.77 17.18
C ASN A 118 -17.68 -12.68 16.07
N ASN A 119 -17.20 -12.52 14.83
CA ASN A 119 -17.56 -13.37 13.70
C ASN A 119 -16.31 -14.10 13.17
N PRO A 120 -15.73 -15.03 13.95
CA PRO A 120 -14.49 -15.67 13.57
C PRO A 120 -14.72 -16.59 12.36
N THR A 121 -14.09 -16.25 11.24
CA THR A 121 -13.88 -17.16 10.11
C THR A 121 -12.41 -17.53 10.02
N LYS A 122 -12.08 -18.65 9.37
CA LYS A 122 -10.70 -19.13 9.25
C LYS A 122 -9.73 -18.07 8.69
N GLU A 123 -10.22 -17.25 7.77
CA GLU A 123 -9.45 -16.21 7.06
C GLU A 123 -9.17 -15.02 7.97
N VAL A 124 -10.23 -14.55 8.65
CA VAL A 124 -10.16 -13.47 9.61
C VAL A 124 -9.29 -13.85 10.79
N THR A 125 -9.38 -15.09 11.28
CA THR A 125 -8.51 -15.58 12.36
C THR A 125 -7.06 -15.66 11.92
N LEU A 126 -6.76 -16.09 10.67
CA LEU A 126 -5.39 -16.12 10.16
C LEU A 126 -4.80 -14.72 10.06
N PHE A 127 -5.57 -13.76 9.54
CA PHE A 127 -5.13 -12.37 9.50
C PHE A 127 -4.93 -11.79 10.90
N MET A 128 -5.88 -12.01 11.82
CA MET A 128 -5.75 -11.61 13.21
C MET A 128 -4.51 -12.26 13.86
N ASP A 129 -4.23 -13.52 13.56
CA ASP A 129 -3.04 -14.21 14.04
C ASP A 129 -1.74 -13.59 13.51
N LEU A 130 -1.70 -13.21 12.23
CA LEU A 130 -0.58 -12.50 11.64
C LEU A 130 -0.37 -11.14 12.29
N VAL A 131 -1.44 -10.36 12.50
CA VAL A 131 -1.35 -9.04 13.16
C VAL A 131 -0.88 -9.19 14.60
N GLN A 132 -1.48 -10.12 15.36
CA GLN A 132 -1.17 -10.34 16.77
C GLN A 132 0.28 -10.79 16.97
N SER A 133 0.75 -11.71 16.11
CA SER A 133 2.14 -12.16 16.14
C SER A 133 3.11 -11.05 15.70
N SER A 134 2.78 -10.31 14.64
CA SER A 134 3.66 -9.26 14.07
C SER A 134 3.79 -8.05 14.98
N PHE A 135 2.68 -7.61 15.59
CA PHE A 135 2.65 -6.43 16.48
C PHE A 135 2.76 -6.78 17.96
N GLN A 136 2.89 -8.07 18.32
CA GLN A 136 3.00 -8.53 19.70
C GLN A 136 1.88 -7.97 20.58
N CYS A 137 0.65 -8.10 20.07
CA CYS A 137 -0.57 -7.61 20.68
C CYS A 137 -1.60 -8.74 20.76
N CYS A 138 -2.65 -8.57 21.56
CA CYS A 138 -3.73 -9.56 21.64
C CYS A 138 -5.08 -8.87 21.70
N GLY A 139 -6.01 -9.30 20.84
CA GLY A 139 -7.35 -8.74 20.77
C GLY A 139 -7.38 -7.30 20.26
N VAL A 140 -8.56 -6.69 20.32
CA VAL A 140 -8.80 -5.30 19.94
C VAL A 140 -8.23 -4.36 20.99
N LYS A 141 -8.68 -4.52 22.23
CA LYS A 141 -8.34 -3.75 23.44
C LYS A 141 -7.46 -4.56 24.39
N GLY A 142 -7.50 -5.88 24.32
CA GLY A 142 -6.60 -6.74 25.08
C GLY A 142 -7.01 -8.22 25.03
N PRO A 143 -6.29 -9.09 25.77
CA PRO A 143 -6.55 -10.54 25.77
C PRO A 143 -7.94 -10.93 26.28
N LYS A 144 -8.61 -10.05 27.03
CA LYS A 144 -9.99 -10.26 27.53
C LYS A 144 -11.06 -10.22 26.44
N ASP A 145 -10.72 -9.77 25.23
CA ASP A 145 -11.64 -9.80 24.10
C ASP A 145 -11.94 -11.24 23.65
N TYR A 146 -11.06 -12.20 23.96
CA TYR A 146 -11.27 -13.62 23.74
C TYR A 146 -11.84 -14.31 24.99
N ILE A 147 -13.13 -14.65 24.95
CA ILE A 147 -13.85 -15.25 26.08
C ILE A 147 -13.43 -16.71 26.33
N GLU A 148 -13.23 -17.49 25.27
CA GLU A 148 -12.89 -18.92 25.34
C GLU A 148 -11.37 -19.20 25.46
N GLY A 149 -10.58 -18.14 25.61
CA GLY A 149 -9.12 -18.21 25.70
C GLY A 149 -8.42 -17.64 24.47
N THR A 150 -7.21 -17.10 24.70
CA THR A 150 -6.44 -16.39 23.67
C THR A 150 -5.77 -17.37 22.68
N PRO A 151 -5.74 -17.05 21.37
CA PRO A 151 -5.07 -17.86 20.36
C PRO A 151 -3.54 -17.94 20.58
N GLN A 152 -2.89 -18.90 19.92
CA GLN A 152 -1.43 -19.06 20.02
C GLN A 152 -0.66 -17.83 19.52
N SER A 153 -1.19 -17.13 18.53
CA SER A 153 -0.62 -15.87 18.00
C SER A 153 -0.51 -14.75 19.05
N CYS A 154 -1.31 -14.81 20.12
CA CYS A 154 -1.22 -13.88 21.25
C CYS A 154 -0.10 -14.21 22.24
N LYS A 155 0.71 -15.25 22.01
CA LYS A 155 1.68 -15.76 22.98
C LYS A 155 3.11 -15.71 22.45
N LYS A 156 4.06 -15.31 23.31
CA LYS A 156 5.51 -15.50 23.12
C LYS A 156 6.09 -16.30 24.28
N GLU A 157 6.68 -17.46 24.00
CA GLU A 157 7.33 -18.31 25.02
C GLU A 157 6.46 -18.53 26.28
N ARG A 158 5.14 -18.74 26.07
CA ARG A 158 4.07 -18.91 27.09
C ARG A 158 3.51 -17.63 27.73
N THR A 159 4.13 -16.46 27.51
CA THR A 159 3.58 -15.18 27.98
C THR A 159 2.54 -14.64 27.00
N VAL A 160 1.35 -14.25 27.49
CA VAL A 160 0.28 -13.64 26.68
C VAL A 160 0.54 -12.14 26.55
N PHE A 161 0.39 -11.59 25.35
CA PHE A 161 0.46 -10.14 25.15
C PHE A 161 -0.72 -9.43 25.83
N ASN A 162 -0.41 -8.43 26.66
CA ASN A 162 -1.41 -7.72 27.46
C ASN A 162 -1.98 -6.45 26.82
N LYS A 163 -1.47 -6.05 25.65
CA LYS A 163 -1.89 -4.83 24.94
C LYS A 163 -2.80 -5.18 23.77
N GLY A 164 -3.89 -4.42 23.60
CA GLY A 164 -4.77 -4.52 22.44
C GLY A 164 -4.11 -4.02 21.15
N CYS A 165 -4.40 -4.68 20.03
CA CYS A 165 -3.78 -4.39 18.74
C CYS A 165 -4.09 -3.00 18.21
N VAL A 166 -5.28 -2.45 18.48
CA VAL A 166 -5.61 -1.07 18.07
C VAL A 166 -4.68 -0.07 18.76
N SER A 167 -4.45 -0.23 20.07
CA SER A 167 -3.58 0.66 20.84
C SER A 167 -2.12 0.57 20.41
N VAL A 168 -1.65 -0.64 20.10
CA VAL A 168 -0.27 -0.87 19.63
C VAL A 168 -0.08 -0.31 18.23
N PHE A 169 -1.04 -0.51 17.33
CA PHE A 169 -0.99 0.03 15.97
C PHE A 169 -1.05 1.56 15.98
N ALA A 170 -1.95 2.18 16.75
CA ALA A 170 -2.00 3.63 16.90
C ALA A 170 -0.72 4.20 17.51
N ALA A 171 -0.12 3.52 18.51
CA ALA A 171 1.17 3.90 19.06
C ALA A 171 2.31 3.74 18.04
N PHE A 172 2.28 2.70 17.21
CA PHE A 172 3.23 2.49 16.13
C PHE A 172 3.13 3.61 15.09
N LEU A 173 1.93 3.99 14.66
CA LEU A 173 1.72 5.10 13.73
C LEU A 173 2.22 6.42 14.31
N LYS A 174 1.86 6.74 15.57
CA LYS A 174 2.33 7.97 16.24
C LYS A 174 3.85 8.01 16.40
N ARG A 175 4.45 6.90 16.81
CA ARG A 175 5.90 6.78 16.99
C ARG A 175 6.65 6.91 15.66
N ASN A 176 6.11 6.34 14.59
CA ASN A 176 6.74 6.32 13.27
C ASN A 176 6.16 7.38 12.32
N LEU A 177 5.42 8.37 12.84
CA LEU A 177 4.74 9.38 12.02
C LEU A 177 5.72 10.14 11.12
N ILE A 178 6.93 10.44 11.62
CA ILE A 178 7.99 11.08 10.83
C ILE A 178 8.41 10.17 9.66
N ILE A 179 8.57 8.87 9.87
CA ILE A 179 8.95 7.93 8.80
C ILE A 179 7.85 7.86 7.74
N ILE A 180 6.58 7.76 8.17
CA ILE A 180 5.44 7.72 7.24
C ILE A 180 5.37 9.02 6.43
N ALA A 181 5.55 10.18 7.07
CA ALA A 181 5.57 11.47 6.39
C ALA A 181 6.73 11.59 5.40
N LEU A 182 7.93 11.10 5.75
CA LEU A 182 9.09 11.08 4.85
C LEU A 182 8.87 10.17 3.65
N VAL A 183 8.26 8.99 3.84
CA VAL A 183 7.91 8.09 2.73
C VAL A 183 6.90 8.76 1.80
N ALA A 184 5.81 9.33 2.34
CA ALA A 184 4.80 10.02 1.54
C ALA A 184 5.40 11.20 0.75
N PHE A 185 6.15 12.07 1.43
CA PHE A 185 6.83 13.19 0.77
C PHE A 185 7.84 12.72 -0.28
N GLY A 186 8.58 11.64 0.01
CA GLY A 186 9.53 11.03 -0.92
C GLY A 186 8.86 10.50 -2.18
N VAL A 187 7.71 9.83 -2.06
CA VAL A 187 6.94 9.35 -3.23
C VAL A 187 6.45 10.53 -4.07
N CYS A 188 5.84 11.54 -3.46
CA CYS A 188 5.40 12.74 -4.18
C CYS A 188 6.56 13.48 -4.86
N PHE A 189 7.72 13.57 -4.20
CA PHE A 189 8.92 14.18 -4.77
C PHE A 189 9.47 13.39 -5.96
N LEU A 190 9.53 12.06 -5.86
CA LEU A 190 9.94 11.19 -6.97
C LEU A 190 8.96 11.29 -8.16
N GLN A 191 7.66 11.38 -7.92
CA GLN A 191 6.66 11.61 -8.97
C GLN A 191 6.87 12.94 -9.67
N LEU A 192 7.15 14.01 -8.92
CA LEU A 192 7.44 15.33 -9.51
C LEU A 192 8.73 15.32 -10.33
N LEU A 193 9.82 14.76 -9.79
CA LEU A 193 11.08 14.64 -10.53
C LEU A 193 10.91 13.86 -11.83
N THR A 194 10.12 12.79 -11.80
CA THR A 194 9.92 11.93 -12.97
C THR A 194 9.02 12.57 -14.01
N ALA A 195 7.98 13.28 -13.58
CA ALA A 195 7.18 14.11 -14.47
C ALA A 195 8.03 15.20 -15.14
N ILE A 196 8.93 15.86 -14.41
CA ILE A 196 9.86 16.87 -14.95
C ILE A 196 10.83 16.24 -15.95
N ILE A 197 11.45 15.11 -15.61
CA ILE A 197 12.36 14.37 -16.51
C ILE A 197 11.63 13.96 -17.78
N THR A 198 10.42 13.42 -17.67
CA THR A 198 9.59 13.05 -18.82
C THR A 198 9.25 14.26 -19.67
N TRP A 199 8.88 15.39 -19.06
CA TRP A 199 8.60 16.63 -19.78
C TRP A 199 9.81 17.12 -20.60
N PHE A 200 11.00 17.16 -19.98
CA PHE A 200 12.24 17.49 -20.70
C PHE A 200 12.53 16.52 -21.84
N MET A 201 12.34 15.22 -21.60
CA MET A 201 12.57 14.20 -22.63
C MET A 201 11.63 14.37 -23.81
N VAL A 202 10.35 14.65 -23.57
CA VAL A 202 9.37 14.95 -24.61
C VAL A 202 9.75 16.20 -25.40
N HIS A 203 10.20 17.27 -24.74
CA HIS A 203 10.65 18.48 -25.42
C HIS A 203 11.82 18.18 -26.37
N GLN A 204 12.82 17.44 -25.90
CA GLN A 204 13.97 17.07 -26.75
C GLN A 204 13.54 16.23 -27.96
N ILE A 205 12.67 15.22 -27.77
CA ILE A 205 12.22 14.37 -28.90
C ILE A 205 11.53 15.23 -29.96
N LYS A 206 10.67 16.17 -29.56
CA LYS A 206 9.99 17.07 -30.49
C LYS A 206 10.95 17.99 -31.24
N GLU A 207 11.98 18.51 -30.58
CA GLU A 207 13.00 19.32 -31.26
C GLU A 207 13.77 18.51 -32.31
N TYR A 208 14.04 17.23 -32.04
CA TYR A 208 14.66 16.32 -33.02
C TYR A 208 13.76 15.99 -34.21
N GLU A 209 12.43 16.00 -34.06
CA GLU A 209 11.49 15.78 -35.16
C GLU A 209 11.34 16.99 -36.09
N ILE A 210 11.74 18.19 -35.65
CA ILE A 210 11.62 19.45 -36.41
C ILE A 210 12.85 19.71 -37.30
N VAL A 211 13.99 19.07 -37.01
CA VAL A 211 15.27 19.21 -37.76
C VAL A 211 15.40 18.12 -38.81
#